data_AF-A0A517RIX2-F1
#
_entry.id   AF-A0A517RIX2-F1
#
_cell.length_a   1.000
_cell.length_b   1.000
_cell.length_c   1.000
_cell.angle_alpha   90.00
_cell.angle_beta   90.00
_cell.angle_gamma   90.00
#
_symmetry.space_group_name_H-M   'P 1'
#
loop_
_entity.id
_entity.type
_entity.pdbx_description
1 polymer ?
#
loop_
_entity_poly.entity_id
_entity_poly.type
_entity_poly.pdbx_seq_one_letter_code
_entity_poly.pdbx_strand_id
1 'polypeptide(L)'
;MNKNTNSHEHLQYLLDEHEQILTHMKELNDWWTELDERGLPKFGEMGTRVERFRELLAKHFEDEEQEGYFKPVLDETPGFCIMVPDFKEKHTAILCQIDDFISRLKHPEPPFENWNAALQEFETLLADLREHENHEIQLVQEAFDKSSAE
;
A
#
# COMPACT_ATOMS: atom_id res chain seq x y z
N MET A 1 26.84 7.13 21.16
CA MET A 1 25.46 7.44 20.72
C MET A 1 24.83 6.12 20.33
N ASN A 2 23.77 5.71 21.03
CA ASN A 2 23.11 4.41 20.85
C ASN A 2 22.54 4.32 19.44
N LYS A 3 23.12 3.48 18.58
CA LYS A 3 22.57 3.18 17.26
C LYS A 3 21.26 2.36 17.39
N ASN A 4 21.16 1.46 18.37
CA ASN A 4 19.99 0.58 18.57
C ASN A 4 18.68 1.32 18.84
N THR A 5 18.70 2.49 19.49
CA THR A 5 17.46 3.21 19.83
C THR A 5 16.81 3.81 18.58
N ASN A 6 17.61 4.25 17.58
CA ASN A 6 17.08 4.81 16.34
C ASN A 6 16.51 3.72 15.41
N SER A 7 17.12 2.54 15.31
CA SER A 7 16.63 1.48 14.40
C SER A 7 15.26 0.96 14.81
N HIS A 8 15.02 0.79 16.11
CA HIS A 8 13.75 0.27 16.62
C HIS A 8 12.60 1.27 16.50
N GLU A 9 12.84 2.57 16.72
CA GLU A 9 11.84 3.62 16.46
C GLU A 9 11.47 3.69 14.97
N HIS A 10 12.44 3.45 14.10
CA HIS A 10 12.26 3.47 12.66
C HIS A 10 11.44 2.28 12.12
N LEU A 11 11.70 1.08 12.66
CA LEU A 11 10.93 -0.14 12.33
C LEU A 11 9.50 -0.07 12.86
N GLN A 12 9.27 0.54 14.03
CA GLN A 12 7.92 0.76 14.54
C GLN A 12 7.14 1.72 13.64
N TYR A 13 7.77 2.81 13.20
CA TYR A 13 7.15 3.76 12.28
C TYR A 13 6.71 3.09 10.96
N LEU A 14 7.52 2.17 10.41
CA LEU A 14 7.13 1.38 9.25
C LEU A 14 5.87 0.55 9.49
N LEU A 15 5.81 -0.17 10.60
CA LEU A 15 4.66 -1.01 10.92
C LEU A 15 3.39 -0.16 11.06
N ASP A 16 3.50 1.03 11.65
CA ASP A 16 2.39 1.96 11.79
C ASP A 16 1.91 2.49 10.41
N GLU A 17 2.83 2.77 9.47
CA GLU A 17 2.47 3.18 8.10
C GLU A 17 1.74 2.07 7.33
N HIS A 18 2.22 0.82 7.40
CA HIS A 18 1.54 -0.31 6.77
C HIS A 18 0.13 -0.54 7.37
N GLU A 19 -0.02 -0.42 8.70
CA GLU A 19 -1.32 -0.53 9.36
C GLU A 19 -2.28 0.58 8.89
N GLN A 20 -1.77 1.80 8.70
CA GLN A 20 -2.54 2.91 8.14
C GLN A 20 -3.01 2.61 6.70
N ILE A 21 -2.15 2.07 5.85
CA ILE A 21 -2.53 1.64 4.49
C ILE A 21 -3.66 0.62 4.55
N LEU A 22 -3.49 -0.46 5.32
CA LEU A 22 -4.50 -1.51 5.45
C LEU A 22 -5.85 -1.00 5.99
N THR A 23 -5.80 -0.03 6.91
CA THR A 23 -7.00 0.63 7.44
C THR A 23 -7.72 1.42 6.36
N HIS A 24 -7.00 2.23 5.58
CA HIS A 24 -7.60 2.99 4.49
C HIS A 24 -8.18 2.11 3.39
N MET A 25 -7.54 0.99 3.06
CA MET A 25 -8.09 0.00 2.12
C MET A 25 -9.45 -0.53 2.60
N LYS A 26 -9.56 -0.84 3.90
CA LYS A 26 -10.82 -1.28 4.50
C LYS A 26 -11.88 -0.19 4.43
N GLU A 27 -11.56 1.06 4.75
CA GLU A 27 -12.49 2.19 4.69
C GLU A 27 -13.04 2.42 3.28
N LEU A 28 -12.19 2.30 2.25
CA LEU A 28 -12.61 2.42 0.85
C LEU A 28 -13.58 1.30 0.46
N ASN A 29 -13.29 0.06 0.88
CA ASN A 29 -14.15 -1.09 0.60
C ASN A 29 -15.51 -0.98 1.31
N ASP A 30 -15.50 -0.59 2.59
CA ASP A 30 -16.71 -0.38 3.39
C ASP A 30 -17.59 0.70 2.74
N TRP A 31 -16.99 1.82 2.33
CA TRP A 31 -17.72 2.91 1.68
C TRP A 31 -18.32 2.50 0.33
N TRP A 32 -17.59 1.71 -0.47
CA TRP A 32 -18.09 1.20 -1.74
C TRP A 32 -19.31 0.30 -1.52
N THR A 33 -19.21 -0.62 -0.57
CA THR A 33 -20.27 -1.58 -0.22
C THR A 33 -21.53 -0.85 0.27
N GLU A 34 -21.37 0.16 1.13
CA GLU A 34 -22.51 0.98 1.60
C GLU A 34 -23.26 1.69 0.47
N LEU A 35 -22.55 2.13 -0.58
CA LEU A 35 -23.18 2.78 -1.73
C LEU A 35 -23.89 1.79 -2.66
N ASP A 36 -23.34 0.57 -2.80
CA ASP A 36 -24.00 -0.50 -3.54
C ASP A 36 -25.34 -0.87 -2.90
N GLU A 37 -25.34 -1.08 -1.57
CA GLU A 37 -26.56 -1.39 -0.81
C GLU A 37 -27.64 -0.30 -0.92
N ARG A 38 -27.22 0.95 -1.12
CA ARG A 38 -28.13 2.10 -1.30
C ARG A 38 -28.55 2.32 -2.75
N GLY A 39 -27.98 1.59 -3.71
CA GLY A 39 -28.25 1.72 -5.14
C GLY A 39 -27.82 3.07 -5.73
N LEU A 40 -26.79 3.69 -5.17
CA LEU A 40 -26.30 5.02 -5.57
C LEU A 40 -24.86 4.93 -6.09
N PRO A 41 -24.65 4.47 -7.34
CA PRO A 41 -23.32 4.38 -7.92
C PRO A 41 -22.73 5.80 -8.08
N LYS A 42 -21.54 6.00 -7.50
CA LYS A 42 -20.84 7.29 -7.55
C LYS A 42 -19.40 7.12 -8.00
N PHE A 43 -19.22 6.67 -9.24
CA PHE A 43 -17.92 6.37 -9.82
C PHE A 43 -16.92 7.54 -9.70
N GLY A 44 -17.32 8.77 -10.03
CA GLY A 44 -16.42 9.94 -9.91
C GLY A 44 -16.03 10.29 -8.46
N GLU A 45 -16.96 10.15 -7.50
CA GLU A 45 -16.63 10.37 -6.08
C GLU A 45 -15.69 9.28 -5.58
N MET A 46 -15.92 8.03 -5.99
CA MET A 46 -15.04 6.92 -5.65
C MET A 46 -13.65 7.09 -6.25
N GLY A 47 -13.56 7.47 -7.53
CA GLY A 47 -12.28 7.77 -8.17
C GLY A 47 -11.50 8.87 -7.46
N THR A 48 -12.19 9.87 -6.88
CA THR A 48 -11.55 10.91 -6.06
C THR A 48 -11.03 10.36 -4.73
N ARG A 49 -11.73 9.41 -4.11
CA ARG A 49 -11.27 8.76 -2.87
C ARG A 49 -10.08 7.84 -3.13
N VAL A 50 -10.14 7.04 -4.19
CA VAL A 50 -9.03 6.16 -4.60
C VAL A 50 -7.80 6.97 -5.00
N GLU A 51 -7.96 8.15 -5.62
CA GLU A 51 -6.83 9.06 -5.91
C GLU A 51 -6.11 9.53 -4.64
N ARG A 52 -6.83 9.88 -3.57
CA ARG A 52 -6.19 10.25 -2.30
C ARG A 52 -5.43 9.08 -1.68
N PHE A 53 -5.98 7.86 -1.81
CA PHE A 53 -5.30 6.66 -1.36
C PHE A 53 -4.04 6.36 -2.19
N ARG A 54 -4.10 6.57 -3.51
CA ARG A 54 -2.94 6.50 -4.39
C ARG A 54 -1.84 7.49 -4.00
N GLU A 55 -2.20 8.72 -3.64
CA GLU A 55 -1.23 9.72 -3.15
C GLU A 55 -0.56 9.27 -1.86
N LEU A 56 -1.33 8.69 -0.93
CA LEU A 56 -0.80 8.12 0.31
C LEU A 56 0.17 6.97 0.03
N LEU A 57 -0.21 6.02 -0.83
CA LEU A 57 0.65 4.91 -1.25
C LEU A 57 1.93 5.37 -1.92
N ALA A 58 1.86 6.37 -2.79
CA ALA A 58 3.04 6.88 -3.47
C ALA A 58 4.04 7.50 -2.50
N LYS A 59 3.55 8.17 -1.45
CA LYS A 59 4.40 8.69 -0.37
C LYS A 59 5.01 7.54 0.45
N HIS A 60 4.21 6.55 0.83
CA HIS A 60 4.67 5.34 1.54
C HIS A 60 5.80 4.64 0.78
N PHE A 61 5.59 4.36 -0.50
CA PHE A 61 6.61 3.74 -1.36
C PHE A 61 7.86 4.62 -1.54
N GLU A 62 7.70 5.94 -1.66
CA GLU A 62 8.85 6.85 -1.72
C GLU A 62 9.66 6.81 -0.42
N ASP A 63 8.98 6.82 0.72
CA ASP A 63 9.57 6.72 2.05
C ASP A 63 10.40 5.42 2.12
N GLU A 64 9.83 4.26 1.79
CA GLU A 64 10.51 2.96 1.72
C GLU A 64 11.72 2.93 0.77
N GLU A 65 11.60 3.52 -0.41
CA GLU A 65 12.60 3.48 -1.48
C GLU A 65 13.80 4.42 -1.25
N GLN A 66 13.63 5.56 -0.56
CA GLN A 66 14.68 6.60 -0.41
C GLN A 66 15.81 6.23 0.57
N GLU A 67 16.15 4.95 0.70
CA GLU A 67 17.15 4.42 1.64
C GLU A 67 16.88 4.75 3.12
N GLY A 68 15.66 5.18 3.48
CA GLY A 68 15.33 5.54 4.84
C GLY A 68 15.10 4.31 5.71
N TYR A 69 14.15 3.46 5.30
CA TYR A 69 13.47 2.54 6.22
C TYR A 69 13.97 1.11 6.23
N PHE A 70 14.30 0.59 5.05
CA PHE A 70 14.98 -0.71 4.98
C PHE A 70 16.48 -0.60 5.24
N LYS A 71 17.09 0.59 5.31
CA LYS A 71 18.56 0.71 5.42
C LYS A 71 19.17 0.06 6.67
N PRO A 72 18.60 0.21 7.88
CA PRO A 72 19.06 -0.55 9.04
C PRO A 72 18.91 -2.07 8.84
N VAL A 73 17.81 -2.51 8.23
CA VAL A 73 17.53 -3.93 7.90
C VAL A 73 18.50 -4.48 6.85
N LEU A 74 18.80 -3.66 5.84
CA LEU A 74 19.69 -3.91 4.70
C LEU A 74 21.15 -4.03 5.14
N ASP A 75 21.59 -3.15 6.05
CA ASP A 75 22.95 -3.13 6.60
C ASP A 75 23.20 -4.34 7.54
N GLU A 76 22.16 -4.83 8.21
CA GLU A 76 22.25 -5.95 9.17
C GLU A 76 22.03 -7.34 8.52
N THR A 77 21.37 -7.41 7.35
CA THR A 77 21.05 -8.70 6.68
C THR A 77 21.62 -8.79 5.25
N PRO A 78 22.72 -9.55 5.05
CA PRO A 78 23.28 -9.79 3.71
C PRO A 78 22.28 -10.54 2.82
N GLY A 79 21.76 -9.89 1.78
CA GLY A 79 20.80 -10.45 0.82
C GLY A 79 19.59 -9.56 0.55
N PHE A 80 19.26 -8.66 1.47
CA PHE A 80 18.11 -7.76 1.37
C PHE A 80 18.31 -6.68 0.28
N CYS A 81 19.56 -6.29 0.00
CA CYS A 81 19.93 -5.29 -1.02
C CYS A 81 19.61 -5.73 -2.46
N ILE A 82 19.46 -7.04 -2.71
CA ILE A 82 19.06 -7.59 -4.02
C ILE A 82 17.55 -7.43 -4.26
N MET A 83 16.74 -7.28 -3.21
CA MET A 83 15.28 -7.16 -3.32
C MET A 83 14.82 -5.73 -3.70
N VAL A 84 15.62 -4.70 -3.43
CA VAL A 84 15.23 -3.28 -3.60
C VAL A 84 14.81 -2.92 -5.04
N PRO A 85 15.49 -3.39 -6.11
CA PRO A 85 15.03 -3.17 -7.49
C PRO A 85 13.67 -3.81 -7.78
N ASP A 86 13.43 -5.02 -7.27
CA ASP A 86 12.16 -5.74 -7.47
C ASP A 86 11.00 -5.06 -6.74
N PHE A 87 11.24 -4.47 -5.56
CA PHE A 87 10.27 -3.67 -4.82
C PHE A 87 9.85 -2.40 -5.58
N LYS A 88 10.82 -1.64 -6.08
CA LYS A 88 10.54 -0.42 -6.86
C LYS A 88 9.73 -0.70 -8.13
N GLU A 89 10.02 -1.80 -8.81
CA GLU A 89 9.25 -2.23 -9.98
C GLU A 89 7.81 -2.61 -9.59
N LYS A 90 7.61 -3.33 -8.49
CA LYS A 90 6.28 -3.65 -7.95
C LYS A 90 5.50 -2.41 -7.54
N HIS A 91 6.10 -1.48 -6.79
CA HIS A 91 5.48 -0.22 -6.38
C HIS A 91 5.00 0.58 -7.59
N THR A 92 5.87 0.70 -8.60
CA THR A 92 5.53 1.37 -9.86
C THR A 92 4.35 0.70 -10.56
N ALA A 93 4.34 -0.64 -10.61
CA ALA A 93 3.25 -1.41 -11.23
C ALA A 93 1.91 -1.21 -10.49
N ILE A 94 1.92 -1.29 -9.16
CA ILE A 94 0.74 -1.06 -8.30
C ILE A 94 0.18 0.34 -8.54
N LEU A 95 1.03 1.38 -8.48
CA LEU A 95 0.59 2.76 -8.71
C LEU A 95 0.00 2.94 -10.11
N CYS A 96 0.61 2.34 -11.13
CA CYS A 96 0.10 2.40 -12.51
C CYS A 96 -1.26 1.71 -12.66
N GLN A 97 -1.47 0.57 -12.00
CA GLN A 97 -2.77 -0.12 -12.01
C GLN A 97 -3.85 0.73 -11.32
N ILE A 98 -3.52 1.36 -10.21
CA ILE A 98 -4.45 2.25 -9.49
C ILE A 98 -4.75 3.50 -10.32
N ASP A 99 -3.76 4.09 -11.00
CA ASP A 99 -3.92 5.26 -11.87
C ASP A 99 -4.86 4.95 -13.06
N ASP A 100 -4.72 3.78 -13.69
CA ASP A 100 -5.63 3.32 -14.74
C ASP A 100 -7.05 3.14 -14.21
N PHE A 101 -7.19 2.50 -13.05
CA PHE A 101 -8.49 2.29 -12.41
C PHE A 101 -9.18 3.62 -12.06
N ILE A 102 -8.46 4.58 -11.46
CA ILE A 102 -8.95 5.94 -11.18
C ILE A 102 -9.42 6.62 -12.47
N SER A 103 -8.62 6.52 -13.54
CA SER A 103 -8.95 7.13 -14.82
C SER A 103 -10.25 6.59 -15.40
N ARG A 104 -10.48 5.27 -15.29
CA ARG A 104 -11.74 4.63 -15.71
C ARG A 104 -12.92 5.02 -14.82
N LEU A 105 -12.73 5.15 -13.51
CA LEU A 105 -13.79 5.60 -12.58
C LEU A 105 -14.22 7.04 -12.83
N LYS A 106 -13.26 7.92 -13.17
CA LYS A 106 -13.51 9.34 -13.41
C LYS A 106 -13.95 9.65 -14.83
N HIS A 107 -13.96 8.65 -15.73
CA HIS A 107 -14.44 8.83 -17.08
C HIS A 107 -15.92 9.25 -17.09
N PRO A 108 -16.37 10.16 -17.98
CA PRO A 108 -17.78 10.58 -18.04
C PRO A 108 -18.75 9.42 -18.27
N GLU A 109 -18.31 8.41 -19.01
CA GLU A 109 -19.00 7.15 -19.22
C GLU A 109 -18.06 6.01 -18.75
N PRO A 110 -18.06 5.65 -17.46
CA PRO A 110 -17.15 4.63 -16.93
C PRO A 110 -17.31 3.30 -17.68
N PRO A 111 -16.23 2.65 -18.13
CA PRO A 111 -16.29 1.45 -18.97
C PRO A 111 -16.65 0.17 -18.19
N PHE A 112 -17.21 0.30 -17.00
CA PHE A 112 -17.62 -0.82 -16.17
C PHE A 112 -19.04 -1.25 -16.55
N GLU A 113 -19.30 -2.56 -16.57
CA GLU A 113 -20.64 -3.08 -16.83
C GLU A 113 -21.67 -2.57 -15.81
N ASN A 114 -21.27 -2.51 -14.54
CA ASN A 114 -22.05 -2.01 -13.43
C ASN A 114 -21.14 -1.68 -12.24
N TRP A 115 -21.73 -1.14 -11.17
CA TRP A 115 -21.04 -0.76 -9.94
C TRP A 115 -20.31 -1.94 -9.25
N ASN A 116 -20.90 -3.13 -9.29
CA ASN A 116 -20.33 -4.33 -8.69
C ASN A 116 -19.14 -4.86 -9.52
N ALA A 117 -19.18 -4.76 -10.84
CA ALA A 117 -18.03 -5.11 -11.69
C ALA A 117 -16.80 -4.23 -11.34
N ALA A 118 -17.02 -2.93 -11.10
CA ALA A 118 -15.96 -2.04 -10.63
C ALA A 118 -15.49 -2.37 -9.21
N LEU A 119 -16.40 -2.78 -8.31
CA LEU A 119 -16.04 -3.26 -6.97
C LEU A 119 -15.13 -4.49 -7.03
N GLN A 120 -15.50 -5.51 -7.80
CA GLN A 120 -14.73 -6.75 -7.91
C GLN A 120 -13.31 -6.50 -8.43
N GLU A 121 -13.17 -5.59 -9.38
CA GLU A 121 -11.87 -5.18 -9.88
C GLU A 121 -11.07 -4.44 -8.80
N PHE A 122 -11.70 -3.54 -8.05
CA PHE A 122 -11.08 -2.85 -6.93
C PHE A 122 -10.65 -3.81 -5.82
N GLU A 123 -11.49 -4.77 -5.45
CA GLU A 123 -11.17 -5.81 -4.47
C GLU A 123 -9.97 -6.65 -4.90
N THR A 124 -9.83 -6.92 -6.19
CA THR A 124 -8.65 -7.62 -6.73
C THR A 124 -7.39 -6.77 -6.55
N LEU A 125 -7.43 -5.49 -6.91
CA LEU A 125 -6.30 -4.57 -6.69
C LEU A 125 -5.94 -4.44 -5.19
N LEU A 126 -6.95 -4.38 -4.32
CA LEU A 126 -6.73 -4.33 -2.88
C LEU A 126 -6.19 -5.66 -2.33
N ALA A 127 -6.57 -6.80 -2.90
CA ALA A 127 -6.03 -8.10 -2.48
C ALA A 127 -4.54 -8.20 -2.81
N ASP A 128 -4.15 -7.82 -4.04
CA ASP A 128 -2.76 -7.82 -4.49
C ASP A 128 -1.89 -6.87 -3.64
N LEU A 129 -2.39 -5.66 -3.38
CA LEU A 129 -1.73 -4.70 -2.49
C LEU A 129 -1.60 -5.26 -1.07
N ARG A 130 -2.66 -5.87 -0.52
CA ARG A 130 -2.60 -6.45 0.82
C ARG A 130 -1.57 -7.57 0.92
N GLU A 131 -1.43 -8.40 -0.11
CA GLU A 131 -0.41 -9.44 -0.14
C GLU A 131 1.00 -8.83 -0.10
N HIS A 132 1.22 -7.78 -0.90
CA HIS A 132 2.46 -7.00 -0.93
C HIS A 132 2.81 -6.41 0.45
N GLU A 133 1.90 -5.62 1.04
CA GLU A 133 2.11 -4.97 2.34
C GLU A 133 2.34 -5.99 3.48
N ASN A 134 1.61 -7.11 3.48
CA ASN A 134 1.83 -8.16 4.49
C ASN A 134 3.19 -8.84 4.35
N HIS A 135 3.68 -8.98 3.12
CA HIS A 135 5.01 -9.51 2.87
C HIS A 135 6.09 -8.57 3.42
N GLU A 136 5.92 -7.26 3.23
CA GLU A 136 6.82 -6.24 3.78
C GLU A 136 6.79 -6.21 5.31
N ILE A 137 5.59 -6.24 5.92
CA ILE A 137 5.43 -6.36 7.37
C ILE A 137 6.21 -7.57 7.92
N GLN A 138 6.10 -8.74 7.28
CA GLN A 138 6.82 -9.95 7.71
C GLN A 138 8.34 -9.72 7.68
N LEU A 139 8.86 -9.11 6.62
CA LEU A 139 10.27 -8.81 6.48
C LEU A 139 10.76 -7.80 7.55
N VAL A 140 9.96 -6.76 7.82
CA VAL A 140 10.25 -5.77 8.85
C VAL A 140 10.24 -6.40 10.25
N GLN A 141 9.26 -7.27 10.55
CA GLN A 141 9.16 -7.99 11.82
C GLN A 141 10.34 -8.95 12.04
N GLU A 142 10.73 -9.71 11.01
CA GLU A 142 11.89 -10.59 11.09
C GLU A 142 13.18 -9.83 11.39
N ALA A 143 13.33 -8.62 10.85
CA ALA A 143 14.47 -7.76 11.13
C ALA A 143 14.42 -7.19 12.55
N PHE A 144 13.24 -6.75 12.98
CA PHE A 144 13.01 -6.23 14.32
C PHE A 144 13.34 -7.26 15.42
N ASP A 145 12.86 -8.49 15.27
CA ASP A 145 13.10 -9.59 16.21
C ASP A 145 14.59 -9.95 16.31
N LYS A 146 15.32 -9.92 15.17
CA LYS A 146 16.77 -10.14 15.15
C LYS A 146 17.53 -9.02 15.86
N SER A 147 17.17 -7.76 15.60
CA SER A 147 17.82 -6.59 16.22
C SER A 147 17.58 -6.49 17.74
N SER A 148 16.46 -7.05 18.22
CA SER A 148 16.08 -7.07 19.64
C SER A 148 16.73 -8.21 20.44
N ALA A 149 17.33 -9.19 19.76
CA ALA A 149 17.97 -10.36 20.37
C ALA A 149 19.48 -10.19 20.63
N GLU A 150 20.09 -9.09 20.16
CA GLU A 150 21.51 -8.73 20.34
C GLU A 150 21.72 -7.70 21.47
#